data_AF-A0A7S1UL43-F1
#
_entry.id   AF-A0A7S1UL43-F1
#
_cell.length_a   1.000
_cell.length_b   1.000
_cell.length_c   1.000
_cell.angle_alpha   90.00
_cell.angle_beta   90.00
_cell.angle_gamma   90.00
#
_symmetry.space_group_name_H-M   'P 1'
#
loop_
_entity.id
_entity.type
_entity.pdbx_description
1 polymer ?
#
loop_
_entity_poly.entity_id
_entity_poly.type
_entity_poly.pdbx_seq_one_letter_code
_entity_poly.pdbx_strand_id
1 'polypeptide(L)'
;KQSQVTAFPPNYVHSLDSSHMFITAIKMDQRNLTFSSVHDSYWTHACDVDEMNVVLREAFVELYEKPLLEELLLSWKLRYPDIDFPDLPEKGTLDLKDVKNSKYFFQ
;
A
#
# COMPACT_ATOMS: atom_id res chain seq x y z
N LYS A 1 9.63 -13.97 -21.74
CA LYS A 1 9.19 -12.59 -22.10
C LYS A 1 7.70 -12.38 -21.81
N GLN A 2 6.78 -13.22 -22.30
CA GLN A 2 5.34 -13.11 -22.02
C GLN A 2 4.99 -13.20 -20.52
N SER A 3 5.67 -14.09 -19.78
CA SER A 3 5.49 -14.24 -18.33
C SER A 3 5.85 -13.00 -17.50
N GLN A 4 6.83 -12.19 -17.93
CA GLN A 4 7.21 -10.96 -17.21
C GLN A 4 6.16 -9.86 -17.40
N VAL A 5 5.59 -9.73 -18.60
CA VAL A 5 4.56 -8.72 -18.90
C VAL A 5 3.29 -8.99 -18.07
N THR A 6 2.90 -10.26 -17.95
CA THR A 6 1.72 -10.65 -17.16
C THR A 6 1.98 -10.69 -15.65
N ALA A 7 3.22 -10.91 -15.22
CA ALA A 7 3.56 -10.99 -13.80
C ALA A 7 3.86 -9.63 -13.17
N PHE A 8 4.18 -8.59 -13.96
CA PHE A 8 4.53 -7.29 -13.38
C PHE A 8 3.37 -6.64 -12.61
N PRO A 9 2.16 -6.45 -13.18
CA PRO A 9 1.06 -5.82 -12.45
C PRO A 9 0.74 -6.48 -11.09
N PRO A 10 0.55 -7.82 -10.99
CA PRO A 10 0.27 -8.42 -9.70
C PRO A 10 1.45 -8.33 -8.72
N ASN A 11 2.70 -8.45 -9.19
CA ASN A 11 3.85 -8.31 -8.32
C ASN A 11 4.01 -6.89 -7.75
N TYR A 12 3.68 -5.86 -8.54
CA TYR A 12 3.73 -4.49 -8.07
C TYR A 12 2.68 -4.25 -6.98
N VAL A 13 1.43 -4.68 -7.20
CA VAL A 13 0.36 -4.57 -6.19
C VAL A 13 0.75 -5.31 -4.91
N HIS A 14 1.22 -6.57 -5.01
CA HIS A 14 1.68 -7.32 -3.84
C HIS A 14 2.83 -6.63 -3.08
N SER A 15 3.71 -5.90 -3.78
CA SER A 15 4.77 -5.13 -3.14
C SER A 15 4.23 -3.92 -2.36
N LEU A 16 3.12 -3.32 -2.82
CA LEU A 16 2.43 -2.25 -2.10
C LEU A 16 1.69 -2.80 -0.88
N ASP A 17 1.03 -3.96 -1.01
CA ASP A 17 0.37 -4.64 0.12
C ASP A 17 1.39 -4.99 1.22
N SER A 18 2.57 -5.49 0.82
CA SER A 18 3.68 -5.76 1.73
C SER A 18 4.18 -4.47 2.41
N SER A 19 4.26 -3.38 1.65
CA SER A 19 4.67 -2.07 2.19
C SER A 19 3.65 -1.54 3.19
N HIS A 20 2.36 -1.68 2.91
CA HIS A 20 1.26 -1.31 3.82
C HIS A 20 1.31 -2.12 5.11
N MET A 21 1.54 -3.44 5.02
CA MET A 21 1.75 -4.31 6.17
C MET A 21 2.94 -3.85 7.02
N PHE A 22 4.10 -3.55 6.41
CA PHE A 22 5.28 -3.09 7.17
C PHE A 22 5.07 -1.73 7.84
N ILE A 23 4.45 -0.77 7.16
CA ILE A 23 4.12 0.54 7.74
C ILE A 23 3.20 0.36 8.95
N THR A 24 2.20 -0.51 8.82
CA THR A 24 1.27 -0.86 9.91
C THR A 24 2.02 -1.46 11.09
N ALA A 25 2.87 -2.46 10.86
CA ALA A 25 3.66 -3.13 11.90
C ALA A 25 4.54 -2.13 12.68
N ILE A 26 5.23 -1.23 11.97
CA ILE A 26 6.06 -0.19 12.60
C ILE A 26 5.20 0.74 13.46
N LYS A 27 4.04 1.17 12.98
CA LYS A 27 3.12 2.06 13.71
C LYS A 27 2.47 1.39 14.92
N MET A 28 2.22 0.08 14.86
CA MET A 28 1.73 -0.73 15.98
C MET A 28 2.82 -0.85 17.05
N ASP A 29 4.05 -1.15 16.65
CA ASP A 29 5.21 -1.24 17.55
C ASP A 29 5.49 0.10 18.26
N GLN A 30 5.42 1.22 17.55
CA GLN A 30 5.53 2.57 18.13
C GLN A 30 4.46 2.88 19.19
N ARG A 31 3.31 2.19 19.14
CA ARG A 31 2.23 2.30 20.13
C ARG A 31 2.31 1.22 21.22
N ASN A 32 3.36 0.39 21.21
CA ASN A 32 3.53 -0.79 22.06
C ASN A 32 2.41 -1.83 21.90
N LEU A 33 1.86 -1.97 20.69
CA LEU A 33 0.82 -2.94 20.37
C LEU A 33 1.42 -4.16 19.65
N THR A 34 0.97 -5.36 20.01
CA THR A 34 1.37 -6.59 19.33
C THR A 34 0.78 -6.61 17.92
N PHE A 35 1.59 -6.95 16.92
CA PHE A 35 1.13 -7.13 15.54
C PHE A 35 1.73 -8.41 14.96
N SER A 36 0.91 -9.17 14.23
CA SER A 36 1.32 -10.31 13.44
C SER A 36 0.56 -10.31 12.12
N SER A 37 1.16 -10.86 11.07
CA SER A 37 0.54 -10.90 9.75
C SER A 37 0.85 -12.20 9.03
N VAL A 38 -0.16 -12.74 8.36
CA VAL A 38 -0.03 -13.83 7.39
C VAL A 38 -0.60 -13.31 6.08
N HIS A 39 0.28 -12.89 5.17
CA HIS A 39 -0.09 -12.21 3.92
C HIS A 39 -0.95 -10.96 4.18
N ASP A 40 -2.20 -10.97 3.74
CA ASP A 40 -3.20 -9.90 3.86
C ASP A 40 -4.06 -9.99 5.14
N SER A 41 -3.80 -11.00 5.98
CA SER A 41 -4.48 -11.19 7.24
C SER A 41 -3.67 -10.62 8.40
N TYR A 42 -4.25 -9.68 9.15
CA TYR A 42 -3.58 -8.93 10.20
C TYR A 42 -4.16 -9.22 11.58
N TRP A 43 -3.31 -9.57 12.53
CA TRP A 43 -3.68 -10.06 13.85
C TRP A 43 -3.06 -9.21 14.96
N THR A 44 -3.82 -9.04 16.04
CA THR A 44 -3.39 -8.38 17.29
C THR A 44 -4.17 -9.00 18.46
N HIS A 45 -3.95 -8.52 19.70
CA HIS A 45 -4.79 -8.92 20.82
C HIS A 45 -6.21 -8.36 20.68
N ALA A 46 -7.21 -9.10 21.16
CA ALA A 46 -8.62 -8.73 20.98
C ALA A 46 -8.97 -7.32 21.52
N CYS A 47 -8.29 -6.85 22.57
CA CYS A 47 -8.48 -5.50 23.12
C CYS A 47 -7.92 -4.37 22.23
N ASP A 48 -7.04 -4.69 21.29
CA ASP A 48 -6.30 -3.72 20.48
C ASP A 48 -6.81 -3.66 19.03
N VAL A 49 -7.84 -4.45 18.69
CA VAL A 49 -8.39 -4.54 17.31
C VAL A 49 -8.88 -3.18 16.81
N ASP A 50 -9.54 -2.39 17.66
CA ASP A 50 -10.03 -1.07 17.27
C ASP A 50 -8.89 -0.11 16.94
N GLU A 51 -7.83 -0.13 17.75
CA GLU A 51 -6.61 0.66 17.51
C GLU A 51 -5.86 0.18 16.27
N MET A 52 -5.72 -1.13 16.07
CA MET A 52 -5.12 -1.70 14.87
C MET A 52 -5.87 -1.26 13.61
N ASN A 53 -7.21 -1.23 13.64
CA ASN A 53 -8.03 -0.78 12.51
C ASN A 53 -7.82 0.71 12.20
N VAL A 54 -7.56 1.55 13.20
CA VAL A 54 -7.19 2.96 12.98
C VAL A 54 -5.82 3.03 12.31
N VAL A 55 -4.83 2.30 12.85
CA VAL A 55 -3.46 2.28 12.30
C VAL A 55 -3.42 1.77 10.86
N LEU A 56 -4.20 0.74 10.54
CA LEU A 56 -4.32 0.19 9.19
C LEU A 56 -4.80 1.23 8.18
N ARG A 57 -5.87 1.96 8.53
CA ARG A 57 -6.42 3.03 7.69
C ARG A 57 -5.44 4.19 7.55
N GLU A 58 -4.74 4.57 8.62
CA GLU A 58 -3.69 5.59 8.57
C GLU A 58 -2.54 5.20 7.64
N ALA A 59 -2.03 3.96 7.80
CA ALA A 59 -0.94 3.44 6.99
C ALA A 59 -1.31 3.36 5.50
N PHE A 60 -2.56 3.00 5.20
CA PHE A 60 -3.05 2.95 3.83
C PHE A 60 -3.06 4.34 3.19
N VAL A 61 -3.66 5.32 3.87
CA VAL A 61 -3.70 6.70 3.37
C VAL A 61 -2.28 7.24 3.19
N GLU A 62 -1.40 7.03 4.17
CA GLU A 62 0.00 7.47 4.07
C GLU A 62 0.74 6.85 2.88
N LEU A 63 0.50 5.57 2.57
CA LEU A 63 1.14 4.90 1.44
C LEU A 63 0.61 5.44 0.11
N TYR A 64 -0.71 5.54 -0.05
CA TYR A 64 -1.37 5.88 -1.33
C TYR A 64 -1.48 7.39 -1.59
N GLU A 65 -1.24 8.24 -0.59
CA GLU A 65 -1.04 9.68 -0.82
C GLU A 65 0.30 9.97 -1.54
N LYS A 66 1.23 9.01 -1.58
CA LYS A 66 2.48 9.14 -2.34
C LYS A 66 2.22 9.04 -3.84
N PRO A 67 3.03 9.72 -4.68
CA PRO A 67 2.91 9.64 -6.13
C PRO A 67 3.57 8.35 -6.67
N LEU A 68 3.01 7.19 -6.30
CA LEU A 68 3.62 5.86 -6.50
C LEU A 68 3.89 5.54 -7.98
N LEU A 69 2.95 5.88 -8.88
CA LEU A 69 3.10 5.63 -10.31
C LEU A 69 4.08 6.59 -10.97
N GLU A 70 4.14 7.83 -10.49
CA GLU A 70 5.11 8.84 -10.91
C GLU A 70 6.53 8.42 -10.51
N GLU A 71 6.73 7.96 -9.27
CA GLU A 71 7.99 7.41 -8.78
C GLU A 71 8.42 6.17 -9.59
N LEU A 72 7.47 5.28 -9.88
CA LEU A 72 7.71 4.11 -10.71
C LEU A 72 8.15 4.52 -12.13
N LEU A 73 7.42 5.42 -12.78
CA LEU A 73 7.74 5.91 -14.12
C LEU A 73 9.11 6.58 -14.16
N LEU A 74 9.42 7.41 -13.17
CA LEU A 74 10.74 8.04 -13.04
C LEU A 74 11.85 6.99 -12.92
N SER A 75 11.64 5.97 -12.08
CA SER A 75 12.61 4.88 -11.90
C SER A 75 12.86 4.10 -13.20
N TRP A 76 11.82 3.93 -14.03
CA TRP A 76 11.91 3.25 -15.32
C TRP A 76 12.60 4.09 -16.37
N LYS A 77 12.26 5.38 -16.47
CA LYS A 77 12.96 6.33 -17.35
C LYS A 77 14.45 6.42 -17.03
N LEU A 78 14.81 6.40 -15.75
CA LEU A 78 16.22 6.39 -15.32
C LEU A 78 16.94 5.07 -15.68
N ARG A 79 16.26 3.93 -15.53
CA ARG A 79 16.84 2.60 -15.78
C ARG A 79 16.90 2.24 -17.27
N TYR A 80 15.98 2.77 -18.06
CA TYR A 80 15.80 2.46 -19.48
C TYR A 80 15.66 3.76 -20.29
N PRO A 81 16.72 4.58 -20.40
CA PRO A 81 16.65 5.92 -20.99
C PRO A 81 16.32 5.90 -22.50
N ASP A 82 16.60 4.79 -23.19
CA ASP A 82 16.35 4.65 -24.63
C ASP A 82 14.91 4.20 -24.95
N ILE A 83 14.08 3.97 -23.93
CA ILE A 83 12.69 3.54 -24.08
C ILE A 83 11.77 4.71 -23.78
N ASP A 84 10.86 5.01 -24.71
CA ASP A 84 9.78 5.95 -24.47
C ASP A 84 8.63 5.25 -23.73
N PHE A 85 8.12 5.90 -22.69
CA PHE A 85 7.07 5.36 -21.82
C PHE A 85 5.81 6.21 -21.97
N PRO A 86 4.62 5.58 -21.99
CA PRO A 86 3.36 6.32 -22.08
C PRO A 86 3.15 7.22 -20.86
N ASP A 87 2.29 8.21 -21.03
CA ASP A 87 1.83 9.06 -19.93
C ASP A 87 1.04 8.24 -18.89
N LEU A 88 1.06 8.73 -17.66
CA LEU A 88 0.31 8.11 -16.57
C LEU A 88 -1.20 8.25 -16.78
N PRO A 89 -1.99 7.28 -16.31
CA PRO A 89 -3.44 7.41 -16.31
C PRO A 89 -3.89 8.57 -15.41
N GLU A 90 -5.00 9.22 -15.78
CA GLU A 90 -5.61 10.27 -14.98
C GLU A 90 -6.11 9.72 -13.64
N LYS A 91 -5.92 10.50 -12.56
CA LYS A 91 -6.45 10.16 -11.24
C LYS A 91 -7.96 10.46 -11.20
N GLY A 92 -8.70 9.61 -10.50
CA GLY A 92 -10.11 9.84 -10.20
C GLY A 92 -10.32 10.94 -9.14
N THR A 93 -11.57 11.14 -8.74
CA THR A 93 -11.98 12.17 -7.77
C THR A 93 -12.11 11.65 -6.33
N LEU A 94 -11.66 10.42 -6.05
CA LEU A 94 -11.73 9.82 -4.72
C LEU A 94 -10.84 10.59 -3.73
N ASP A 95 -11.40 11.05 -2.60
CA ASP A 95 -10.59 11.52 -1.47
C ASP A 95 -10.13 10.33 -0.64
N LEU A 96 -8.83 10.05 -0.65
CA LEU A 96 -8.24 8.96 0.12
C LEU A 96 -8.49 9.10 1.63
N LYS A 97 -8.73 10.31 2.14
CA LYS A 97 -9.01 10.53 3.56
C LYS A 97 -10.31 9.87 4.01
N ASP A 98 -11.25 9.62 3.10
CA ASP A 98 -12.50 8.92 3.40
C ASP A 98 -12.26 7.48 3.89
N VAL A 99 -11.14 6.86 3.51
CA VAL A 99 -10.73 5.53 3.99
C VAL A 99 -10.63 5.50 5.52
N LYS A 100 -10.23 6.60 6.16
CA LYS A 100 -10.12 6.70 7.63
C LYS A 100 -11.46 6.49 8.33
N ASN A 101 -12.58 6.74 7.65
CA ASN A 101 -13.92 6.56 8.21
C ASN A 101 -14.61 5.27 7.74
N SER A 102 -13.95 4.46 6.90
CA SER A 102 -14.54 3.25 6.34
C SER A 102 -14.51 2.10 7.36
N LYS A 103 -15.69 1.77 7.90
CA LYS A 103 -15.87 0.70 8.90
C LYS A 103 -15.48 -0.68 8.38
N TYR A 104 -15.68 -0.94 7.09
CA TYR A 104 -15.50 -2.25 6.47
C TYR A 104 -14.22 -2.34 5.63
N PHE A 105 -13.28 -1.42 5.85
CA PHE A 105 -12.03 -1.35 5.08
C PHE A 105 -11.11 -2.55 5.36
N PHE A 106 -10.99 -2.93 6.63
CA PHE A 106 -10.41 -4.19 7.10
C PHE A 106 -11.38 -4.79 8.12
N GLN A 107 -11.62 -6.10 8.03
CA GLN A 107 -12.51 -6.86 8.91
C GLN A 107 -11.74 -7.94 9.65
#